data_AF-A0A821BL95-F1
#
_entry.id   AF-A0A821BL95-F1
#
_cell.length_a   1.000
_cell.length_b   1.000
_cell.length_c   1.000
_cell.angle_alpha   90.00
_cell.angle_beta   90.00
_cell.angle_gamma   90.00
#
_symmetry.space_group_name_H-M   'P 1'
#
loop_
_entity.id
_entity.type
_entity.pdbx_description
1 polymer ?
#
loop_
_entity_poly.entity_id
_entity_poly.type
_entity_poly.pdbx_seq_one_letter_code
_entity_poly.pdbx_strand_id
1 'polypeptide(L)'
;MLSIGLKTSSQRNPDRFRIQVHVLADVYADISNQLEERLHEAKDNYTGEFILIIPYNSGNFHWIGLLIQFKQDKQIQRVEYIDPVNKSNYSPAKLQEQFNKVFPNFILQSRTALYKGNQADSASLIVKNLLEAIVEFKCKEVEHSNTSKLSDQINDTEIVFK
;
A
#
# COMPACT_ATOMS: atom_id res chain seq x y z
N MET A 1 4.84 -50.35 26.28
CA MET A 1 5.74 -49.48 25.49
C MET A 1 4.87 -48.44 24.81
N LEU A 2 4.94 -47.19 25.26
CA LEU A 2 4.15 -46.09 24.71
C LEU A 2 4.85 -45.53 23.45
N SER A 3 4.10 -45.46 22.36
CA SER A 3 4.48 -44.73 21.15
C SER A 3 4.09 -43.27 21.29
N ILE A 4 5.04 -42.35 21.17
CA ILE A 4 4.77 -40.91 21.05
C ILE A 4 4.81 -40.57 19.57
N GLY A 5 3.62 -40.49 18.95
CA GLY A 5 3.48 -39.97 17.60
C GLY A 5 3.40 -38.44 17.63
N LEU A 6 4.45 -37.75 17.19
CA LEU A 6 4.39 -36.33 16.87
C LEU A 6 3.57 -36.17 15.57
N LYS A 7 2.26 -35.90 15.70
CA LYS A 7 1.48 -35.34 14.60
C LYS A 7 1.66 -33.84 14.58
N THR A 8 2.70 -33.36 13.91
CA THR A 8 2.81 -31.95 13.52
C THR A 8 1.95 -31.71 12.28
N SER A 9 0.62 -31.73 12.42
CA SER A 9 -0.27 -31.21 11.38
C SER A 9 -0.39 -29.69 11.53
N SER A 10 0.69 -28.97 11.23
CA SER A 10 0.61 -27.56 10.87
C SER A 10 0.78 -27.46 9.37
N GLN A 11 -0.28 -27.82 8.63
CA GLN A 11 -0.46 -27.30 7.27
C GLN A 11 -0.71 -25.79 7.42
N ARG A 12 0.38 -25.02 7.52
CA ARG A 12 0.32 -23.57 7.35
C ARG A 12 -0.14 -23.34 5.93
N ASN A 13 -1.39 -22.91 5.77
CA ASN A 13 -1.90 -22.44 4.50
C ASN A 13 -1.15 -21.12 4.16
N PRO A 14 -0.25 -21.11 3.15
CA PRO A 14 0.55 -19.94 2.83
C PRO A 14 -0.27 -18.81 2.16
N ASP A 15 -1.55 -19.06 1.85
CA ASP A 15 -2.38 -18.13 1.06
C ASP A 15 -3.14 -17.08 1.89
N ARG A 16 -3.07 -17.11 3.23
CA ARG A 16 -3.93 -16.24 4.07
C ARG A 16 -3.47 -14.79 4.22
N PHE A 17 -2.28 -14.41 3.75
CA PHE A 17 -1.73 -13.07 3.97
C PHE A 17 -0.93 -12.57 2.77
N ARG A 18 -1.59 -12.46 1.61
CA ARG A 18 -1.03 -11.75 0.47
C ARG A 18 -1.90 -10.55 0.17
N ILE A 19 -1.55 -9.39 0.72
CA ILE A 19 -2.08 -8.13 0.23
C ILE A 19 -1.86 -8.09 -1.28
N GLN A 20 -2.94 -7.94 -2.02
CA GLN A 20 -2.90 -7.82 -3.48
C GLN A 20 -2.40 -6.43 -3.85
N VAL A 21 -1.56 -6.33 -4.88
CA VAL A 21 -1.07 -5.05 -5.38
C VAL A 21 -1.60 -4.86 -6.79
N HIS A 22 -2.38 -3.81 -6.99
CA HIS A 22 -2.95 -3.46 -8.28
C HIS A 22 -2.27 -2.19 -8.81
N VAL A 23 -1.77 -2.29 -10.03
CA VAL A 23 -1.18 -1.16 -10.76
C VAL A 23 -2.24 -0.62 -11.69
N LEU A 24 -2.69 0.62 -11.46
CA LEU A 24 -3.61 1.28 -12.38
C LEU A 24 -2.82 1.96 -13.50
N ALA A 25 -3.49 2.17 -14.62
CA ALA A 25 -2.95 2.97 -15.71
C ALA A 25 -2.66 4.40 -15.24
N ASP A 26 -1.72 5.05 -15.94
CA ASP A 26 -1.33 6.42 -15.69
C ASP A 26 -2.53 7.38 -15.66
N VAL A 27 -2.50 8.30 -14.70
CA VAL A 27 -3.50 9.35 -14.54
C VAL A 27 -2.87 10.69 -14.82
N TYR A 28 -3.60 11.54 -15.54
CA TYR A 28 -3.16 12.87 -15.93
C TYR A 28 -4.10 13.91 -15.33
N ALA A 29 -3.53 14.88 -14.62
CA ALA A 29 -4.28 15.91 -13.90
C ALA A 29 -5.04 16.88 -14.80
N ASP A 30 -4.61 17.02 -16.07
CA ASP A 30 -5.25 17.85 -17.09
C ASP A 30 -6.47 17.16 -17.73
N ILE A 31 -6.61 15.85 -17.59
CA ILE A 31 -7.79 15.09 -18.00
C ILE A 31 -8.79 15.11 -16.85
N SER A 32 -9.93 15.78 -17.08
CA SER A 32 -10.99 15.91 -16.08
C SER A 32 -11.48 14.56 -15.60
N ASN A 33 -11.65 14.42 -14.28
CA ASN A 33 -12.20 13.25 -13.58
C ASN A 33 -11.45 11.91 -13.78
N GLN A 34 -10.31 11.88 -14.48
CA GLN A 34 -9.64 10.60 -14.74
C GLN A 34 -9.24 9.87 -13.45
N LEU A 35 -8.72 10.59 -12.45
CA LEU A 35 -8.42 9.99 -11.15
C LEU A 35 -9.68 9.43 -10.48
N GLU A 36 -10.76 10.19 -10.51
CA GLU A 36 -12.05 9.82 -9.90
C GLU A 36 -12.59 8.52 -10.52
N GLU A 37 -12.58 8.43 -11.85
CA GLU A 37 -12.97 7.22 -12.59
C GLU A 37 -12.12 6.00 -12.21
N ARG A 38 -10.79 6.16 -12.13
CA ARG A 38 -9.87 5.08 -11.72
C ARG A 38 -10.12 4.61 -10.29
N LEU A 39 -10.44 5.53 -9.39
CA LEU A 39 -10.76 5.21 -8.01
C LEU A 39 -12.10 4.48 -7.89
N HIS A 40 -13.10 4.87 -8.68
CA HIS A 40 -14.37 4.14 -8.79
C HIS A 40 -14.17 2.74 -9.37
N GLU A 41 -13.40 2.60 -10.45
CA GLU A 41 -13.07 1.31 -11.06
C GLU A 41 -12.45 0.36 -10.02
N ALA A 42 -11.49 0.85 -9.22
CA ALA A 42 -10.87 0.05 -8.18
C ALA A 42 -11.85 -0.29 -7.05
N LYS A 43 -12.69 0.67 -6.63
CA LYS A 43 -13.72 0.47 -5.60
C LYS A 43 -14.68 -0.64 -5.98
N ASP A 44 -15.09 -0.70 -7.23
CA ASP A 44 -16.14 -1.61 -7.70
C ASP A 44 -15.57 -3.00 -8.02
N ASN A 45 -14.36 -3.07 -8.59
CA ASN A 45 -13.79 -4.31 -9.11
C ASN A 45 -12.88 -5.08 -8.13
N TYR A 46 -12.30 -4.42 -7.14
CA TYR A 46 -11.37 -5.07 -6.22
C TYR A 46 -12.02 -5.37 -4.86
N THR A 47 -11.60 -6.49 -4.25
CA THR A 47 -12.17 -7.02 -3.01
C THR A 47 -11.06 -7.52 -2.09
N GLY A 48 -11.32 -7.52 -0.78
CA GLY A 48 -10.33 -7.93 0.21
C GLY A 48 -9.42 -6.77 0.59
N GLU A 49 -8.30 -7.09 1.24
CA GLU A 49 -7.24 -6.13 1.55
C GLU A 49 -6.30 -6.01 0.34
N PHE A 50 -6.04 -4.78 -0.11
CA PHE A 50 -5.22 -4.54 -1.29
C PHE A 50 -4.55 -3.16 -1.27
N ILE A 51 -3.50 -3.03 -2.08
CA ILE A 51 -2.79 -1.78 -2.35
C ILE A 51 -3.05 -1.40 -3.81
N LEU A 52 -3.40 -0.13 -4.05
CA LEU A 52 -3.35 0.48 -5.37
C LEU A 52 -2.09 1.31 -5.50
N ILE A 53 -1.44 1.22 -6.66
CA ILE A 53 -0.44 2.19 -7.09
C ILE A 53 -0.88 2.88 -8.38
N ILE A 54 -0.69 4.20 -8.44
CA ILE A 54 -1.11 5.03 -9.56
C ILE A 54 0.02 6.00 -9.90
N PRO A 55 0.66 5.87 -11.07
CA PRO A 55 1.47 6.95 -11.62
C PRO A 55 0.57 8.14 -11.97
N TYR A 56 0.86 9.32 -11.44
CA TYR A 56 0.05 10.52 -11.59
C TYR A 56 0.87 11.66 -12.18
N ASN A 57 0.57 12.05 -13.41
CA ASN A 57 1.09 13.24 -14.05
C ASN A 57 0.33 14.45 -13.51
N SER A 58 0.99 15.23 -12.66
CA SER A 58 0.44 16.43 -12.04
C SER A 58 0.42 17.66 -12.95
N GLY A 59 0.78 17.50 -14.22
CA GLY A 59 0.90 18.55 -15.24
C GLY A 59 2.35 18.92 -15.54
N ASN A 60 2.57 19.59 -16.67
CA ASN A 60 3.89 20.03 -17.14
C ASN A 60 4.95 18.92 -17.20
N PHE A 61 4.58 17.66 -17.45
CA PHE A 61 5.50 16.50 -17.41
C PHE A 61 6.05 16.18 -16.01
N HIS A 62 5.42 16.67 -14.94
CA HIS A 62 5.80 16.33 -13.56
C HIS A 62 4.99 15.14 -13.04
N TRP A 63 5.68 14.03 -12.78
CA TRP A 63 5.08 12.80 -12.29
C TRP A 63 5.29 12.62 -10.79
N ILE A 64 4.20 12.32 -10.09
CA ILE A 64 4.18 11.83 -8.71
C ILE A 64 3.54 10.45 -8.70
N GLY A 65 3.66 9.74 -7.58
CA GLY A 65 3.16 8.38 -7.44
C GLY A 65 2.22 8.33 -6.27
N LEU A 66 1.07 7.71 -6.48
CA LEU A 66 0.07 7.52 -5.44
C LEU A 66 0.13 6.06 -4.99
N LEU A 67 0.10 5.87 -3.69
CA LEU A 67 -0.01 4.58 -3.05
C LEU A 67 -1.20 4.63 -2.10
N ILE A 68 -2.15 3.71 -2.26
CA ILE A 68 -3.36 3.66 -1.46
C ILE A 68 -3.49 2.25 -0.89
N GLN A 69 -3.58 2.12 0.43
CA GLN A 69 -3.86 0.85 1.09
C GLN A 69 -5.33 0.81 1.53
N PHE A 70 -6.02 -0.25 1.15
CA PHE A 70 -7.41 -0.54 1.51
C PHE A 70 -7.49 -1.72 2.45
N LYS A 71 -8.37 -1.60 3.45
CA LYS A 71 -8.78 -2.71 4.31
C LYS A 71 -9.80 -3.61 3.60
N GLN A 72 -10.08 -4.75 4.22
CA GLN A 72 -11.02 -5.75 3.71
C GLN A 72 -12.43 -5.22 3.42
N ASP A 73 -12.88 -4.19 4.14
CA ASP A 73 -14.18 -3.52 3.98
C ASP A 73 -14.15 -2.35 2.98
N LYS A 74 -13.09 -2.25 2.16
CA LYS A 74 -12.84 -1.17 1.20
C LYS A 74 -12.67 0.21 1.83
N GLN A 75 -12.46 0.30 3.14
CA GLN A 75 -12.04 1.56 3.76
C GLN A 75 -10.55 1.82 3.49
N ILE A 76 -10.22 3.08 3.24
CA ILE A 76 -8.84 3.52 3.12
C ILE A 76 -8.17 3.40 4.50
N GLN A 77 -7.08 2.64 4.55
CA GLN A 77 -6.17 2.60 5.70
C GLN A 77 -5.15 3.71 5.62
N ARG A 78 -4.64 3.98 4.41
CA ARG A 78 -3.56 4.92 4.17
C ARG A 78 -3.56 5.40 2.73
N VAL A 79 -3.28 6.68 2.52
CA VAL A 79 -2.96 7.25 1.19
C VAL A 79 -1.68 8.05 1.30
N GLU A 80 -0.72 7.70 0.46
CA GLU A 80 0.56 8.37 0.36
C GLU A 80 0.76 8.88 -1.07
N TYR A 81 1.38 10.05 -1.21
CA TYR A 81 1.97 10.48 -2.47
C TYR A 81 3.49 10.58 -2.34
N ILE A 82 4.18 10.21 -3.42
CA ILE A 82 5.63 10.30 -3.52
C ILE A 82 5.96 11.30 -4.63
N ASP A 83 6.71 12.34 -4.30
CA ASP A 83 7.25 13.29 -5.26
C ASP A 83 8.77 13.09 -5.37
N PRO A 84 9.29 12.63 -6.53
CA PRO A 84 10.73 12.43 -6.71
C PRO A 84 11.50 13.73 -6.97
N VAL A 85 10.83 14.88 -7.10
CA VAL A 85 11.45 16.16 -7.42
C VAL A 85 11.65 17.00 -6.15
N ASN A 86 12.90 17.37 -5.87
CA ASN A 86 13.29 18.06 -4.62
C ASN A 86 12.64 19.44 -4.40
N LYS A 87 12.15 20.09 -5.46
CA LYS A 87 11.57 21.44 -5.43
C LYS A 87 10.36 21.54 -6.37
N SER A 88 9.40 20.64 -6.24
CA SER A 88 8.16 20.76 -7.00
C SER A 88 7.27 21.86 -6.41
N ASN A 89 6.48 22.52 -7.27
CA ASN A 89 5.39 23.41 -6.84
C ASN A 89 4.07 22.64 -6.67
N TYR A 90 4.14 21.32 -6.54
CA TYR A 90 2.97 20.48 -6.45
C TYR A 90 2.24 20.70 -5.12
N SER A 91 0.94 21.00 -5.19
CA SER A 91 0.09 21.16 -4.02
C SER A 91 -0.82 19.93 -3.85
N PRO A 92 -0.68 19.17 -2.75
CA PRO A 92 -1.50 17.97 -2.53
C PRO A 92 -2.97 18.27 -2.22
N ALA A 93 -3.34 19.54 -1.94
CA ALA A 93 -4.70 19.92 -1.58
C ALA A 93 -5.72 19.58 -2.67
N LYS A 94 -5.40 19.88 -3.94
CA LYS A 94 -6.26 19.54 -5.08
C LYS A 94 -6.47 18.03 -5.22
N LEU A 95 -5.44 17.25 -4.92
CA LEU A 95 -5.51 15.80 -4.99
C LEU A 95 -6.39 15.25 -3.86
N GLN A 96 -6.22 15.76 -2.64
CA GLN A 96 -7.10 15.44 -1.51
C GLN A 96 -8.58 15.69 -1.84
N GLU A 97 -8.89 16.84 -2.45
CA GLU A 97 -10.26 17.18 -2.88
C GLU A 97 -10.83 16.15 -3.85
N GLN A 98 -10.05 15.70 -4.84
CA GLN A 98 -10.49 14.69 -5.80
C GLN A 98 -10.76 13.34 -5.15
N PHE A 99 -9.85 12.87 -4.29
CA PHE A 99 -10.06 11.62 -3.56
C PHE A 99 -11.29 11.68 -2.65
N ASN A 100 -11.52 12.81 -1.97
CA ASN A 100 -12.65 12.98 -1.05
C ASN A 100 -14.02 12.82 -1.72
N LYS A 101 -14.11 12.95 -3.05
CA LYS A 101 -15.33 12.68 -3.80
C LYS A 101 -15.70 11.18 -3.83
N VAL A 102 -14.70 10.30 -3.82
CA VAL A 102 -14.89 8.83 -3.93
C VAL A 102 -14.79 8.14 -2.58
N PHE A 103 -13.81 8.57 -1.79
CA PHE A 103 -13.48 8.04 -0.48
C PHE A 103 -13.31 9.18 0.53
N PRO A 104 -14.31 9.45 1.38
CA PRO A 104 -14.16 10.44 2.44
C PRO A 104 -13.33 9.89 3.61
N ASN A 105 -12.94 10.78 4.53
CA ASN A 105 -12.37 10.45 5.85
C ASN A 105 -10.95 9.84 5.86
N PHE A 106 -10.07 10.33 5.00
CA PHE A 106 -8.64 10.04 5.10
C PHE A 106 -7.82 11.32 4.89
N ILE A 107 -6.54 11.27 5.25
CA ILE A 107 -5.59 12.36 5.00
C ILE A 107 -4.50 11.84 4.06
N LEU A 108 -4.28 12.56 2.98
CA LEU A 108 -3.22 12.33 2.02
C LEU A 108 -1.87 12.71 2.66
N GLN A 109 -0.97 11.74 2.76
CA GLN A 109 0.33 11.90 3.39
C GLN A 109 1.44 12.00 2.36
N SER A 110 2.45 12.82 2.62
CA SER A 110 3.66 12.80 1.81
C SER A 110 4.57 11.67 2.28
N ARG A 111 5.04 10.86 1.34
CA ARG A 111 6.11 9.86 1.55
C ARG A 111 7.39 10.38 0.91
N THR A 112 8.47 10.38 1.69
CA THR A 112 9.80 10.76 1.19
C THR A 112 10.23 9.82 0.07
N ALA A 113 10.55 10.38 -1.10
CA ALA A 113 11.14 9.62 -2.19
C ALA A 113 12.55 9.14 -1.83
N LEU A 114 12.81 7.86 -2.08
CA LEU A 114 14.15 7.26 -1.96
C LEU A 114 15.04 7.69 -3.14
N TYR A 115 14.48 7.65 -4.34
CA TYR A 115 15.14 8.11 -5.55
C TYR A 115 14.62 9.49 -5.94
N LYS A 116 15.53 10.46 -6.01
CA LYS A 116 15.23 11.87 -6.26
C LYS A 116 15.96 12.38 -7.50
N GLY A 117 15.36 13.33 -8.20
CA GLY A 117 15.94 13.92 -9.40
C GLY A 117 15.24 15.19 -9.82
N ASN A 118 15.30 15.47 -11.12
CA ASN A 118 14.61 16.60 -11.74
C ASN A 118 13.28 16.14 -12.38
N GLN A 119 12.54 17.09 -12.93
CA GLN A 119 11.23 16.86 -13.55
C GLN A 119 11.29 15.96 -14.79
N ALA A 120 12.36 16.03 -15.60
CA ALA A 120 12.51 15.19 -16.79
C ALA A 120 12.65 13.71 -16.44
N ASP A 121 13.22 13.41 -15.27
CA ASP A 121 13.42 12.05 -14.78
C ASP A 121 12.22 11.52 -13.98
N SER A 122 11.26 12.38 -13.62
CA SER A 122 10.21 12.10 -12.65
C SER A 122 9.40 10.84 -12.95
N ALA A 123 9.05 10.59 -14.21
CA ALA A 123 8.32 9.39 -14.64
C ALA A 123 9.10 8.09 -14.36
N SER A 124 10.39 8.06 -14.67
CA SER A 124 11.23 6.88 -14.44
C SER A 124 11.50 6.65 -12.95
N LEU A 125 11.66 7.75 -12.20
CA LEU A 125 11.92 7.70 -10.77
C LEU A 125 10.70 7.25 -10.00
N ILE A 126 9.49 7.61 -10.44
CA ILE A 126 8.30 7.24 -9.69
C ILE A 126 8.00 5.75 -9.73
N VAL A 127 8.25 5.09 -10.87
CA VAL A 127 8.15 3.64 -10.99
C VAL A 127 9.05 2.96 -9.96
N LYS A 128 10.32 3.40 -9.86
CA LYS A 128 11.27 2.86 -8.87
C LYS A 128 10.79 3.08 -7.44
N ASN A 129 10.38 4.30 -7.10
CA ASN A 129 9.92 4.62 -5.76
C ASN A 129 8.65 3.86 -5.34
N LEU A 130 7.69 3.66 -6.25
CA LEU A 130 6.47 2.89 -5.97
C LEU A 130 6.78 1.42 -5.72
N LEU A 131 7.70 0.83 -6.51
CA LEU A 131 8.13 -0.55 -6.31
C LEU A 131 8.81 -0.75 -4.95
N GLU A 132 9.72 0.16 -4.56
CA GLU A 132 10.35 0.10 -3.23
C GLU A 132 9.34 0.28 -2.10
N ALA A 133 8.38 1.19 -2.26
CA ALA A 133 7.33 1.37 -1.27
C ALA A 133 6.53 0.07 -1.05
N ILE A 134 6.18 -0.63 -2.14
CA ILE A 134 5.51 -1.94 -2.06
C ILE A 134 6.36 -2.99 -1.35
N VAL A 135 7.67 -3.05 -1.65
CA VAL A 135 8.59 -3.99 -0.98
C VAL A 135 8.63 -3.72 0.52
N GLU A 136 8.73 -2.45 0.92
CA GLU A 136 8.73 -2.04 2.32
C GLU A 136 7.42 -2.43 3.03
N PHE A 137 6.27 -2.24 2.38
CA PHE A 137 4.98 -2.69 2.93
C PHE A 137 4.98 -4.19 3.20
N LYS A 138 5.37 -5.00 2.20
CA LYS A 138 5.41 -6.46 2.32
C LYS A 138 6.38 -6.92 3.40
N CYS A 139 7.53 -6.27 3.56
CA CYS A 139 8.49 -6.61 4.62
C CYS A 139 7.93 -6.32 6.02
N LYS A 140 7.29 -5.15 6.21
CA LYS A 140 6.70 -4.79 7.50
C LYS A 140 5.59 -5.73 7.93
N GLU A 141 4.79 -6.25 7.00
CA GLU A 141 3.75 -7.24 7.34
C GLU A 141 4.32 -8.56 7.83
N VAL A 142 5.44 -9.02 7.27
CA VAL A 142 6.13 -10.24 7.72
C VAL A 142 6.62 -10.06 9.17
N GLU A 143 7.15 -8.88 9.51
CA GLU A 143 7.61 -8.57 10.86
C GLU A 143 6.46 -8.52 11.88
N HIS A 144 5.32 -7.90 11.53
CA HIS A 144 4.13 -7.87 12.39
C HIS A 144 3.49 -9.25 12.57
N SER A 145 3.47 -10.06 11.50
CA SER A 145 2.98 -11.44 11.55
C SER A 145 3.88 -12.35 12.40
N ASN A 146 5.18 -12.10 12.44
CA ASN A 146 6.11 -12.88 13.24
C ASN A 146 6.05 -12.49 14.72
N THR A 147 5.82 -11.21 15.03
CA THR A 147 5.68 -10.72 16.40
C THR A 147 4.35 -11.13 17.03
N SER A 148 3.23 -11.13 16.30
CA SER A 148 1.95 -11.64 16.83
C SER A 148 2.01 -13.14 17.13
N LYS A 149 2.67 -13.93 16.27
CA LYS A 149 2.84 -15.38 16.50
C LYS A 149 3.70 -15.69 17.72
N LEU A 150 4.64 -14.81 18.06
CA LEU A 150 5.45 -14.94 19.28
C LEU A 150 4.62 -14.59 20.52
N SER A 151 3.79 -13.55 20.48
CA SER A 151 2.90 -13.22 21.60
C SER A 151 1.83 -14.29 21.85
N ASP A 152 1.28 -14.89 20.80
CA ASP A 152 0.29 -15.96 20.92
C ASP A 152 0.90 -17.24 21.51
N GLN A 153 2.15 -17.58 21.16
CA GLN A 153 2.87 -18.73 21.73
C GLN A 153 3.30 -18.52 23.19
N ILE A 154 3.57 -17.27 23.59
CA ILE A 154 3.91 -16.95 24.99
C ILE A 154 2.68 -17.06 25.90
N ASN A 155 1.48 -16.70 25.40
CA ASN A 155 0.24 -16.79 26.17
C ASN A 155 -0.28 -18.24 26.36
N ASP A 156 0.10 -19.17 25.47
CA ASP A 156 -0.26 -20.59 25.56
C ASP A 156 0.75 -21.42 26.40
N THR A 157 1.80 -20.79 26.93
CA THR A 157 2.76 -21.48 27.80
C THR A 157 2.35 -21.33 29.26
N GLU A 158 1.46 -22.21 29.75
CA GLU A 158 1.32 -22.43 31.20
C GLU A 158 2.63 -23.02 31.73
N ILE A 159 3.39 -22.21 32.47
CA ILE A 159 4.54 -22.68 33.24
C ILE A 159 4.01 -23.44 34.45
N VAL A 160 3.87 -24.76 34.32
CA VAL A 160 3.56 -25.65 35.44
C VAL A 160 4.84 -25.86 36.25
N PHE A 161 4.95 -25.20 37.40
CA PHE A 161 5.96 -25.54 38.41
C PHE A 161 5.55 -26.85 39.10
N LYS A 162 6.44 -27.85 39.07
CA LYS A 162 6.38 -29.04 39.93
C LYS A 162 7.47 -28.97 40.98
#